data_AF-A0A3D1IZK2-F1
#
_entry.id   AF-A0A3D1IZK2-F1
#
_cell.length_a   1.000
_cell.length_b   1.000
_cell.length_c   1.000
_cell.angle_alpha   90.00
_cell.angle_beta   90.00
_cell.angle_gamma   90.00
#
_symmetry.space_group_name_H-M   'P 1'
#
loop_
_entity.id
_entity.type
_entity.pdbx_description
1 polymer ?
#
loop_
_entity_poly.entity_id
_entity_poly.type
_entity_poly.pdbx_seq_one_letter_code
_entity_poly.pdbx_strand_id
1 'polypeptide(L)'
;CVRQTELIYLRWGAPSLLVAKFIPGFASIASALAGTVGTGRLTFLVYDGLGAVLWAGSAIYLGSLFSTAIEDLLRILEQLGKSGAVLLAAALVSFIASKWWQRYRFMKSLRMARITVEELNALLQQGRAPLIVDVRPSLSQQLDRIPGAVVLSVDDLTGKDIEDLVDGEVIVYCACPNEASAAVVAKKLMQRGYTRVRPLAGGIAAWIAAGYGVES
;
A
#
# COMPACT_ATOMS: atom_id res chain seq x y z
N CYS A 1 -0.40 4.34 -0.14
CA CYS A 1 -1.86 4.16 -0.18
C CYS A 1 -2.63 5.48 -0.07
N VAL A 2 -2.26 6.42 0.82
CA VAL A 2 -2.94 7.74 0.93
C VAL A 2 -2.68 8.67 -0.27
N ARG A 3 -1.45 8.66 -0.81
CA ARG A 3 -0.99 9.55 -1.90
C ARG A 3 -1.65 9.27 -3.28
N GLN A 4 -2.23 8.10 -3.48
CA GLN A 4 -2.92 7.74 -4.74
C GLN A 4 -4.30 8.42 -4.84
N THR A 5 -4.97 8.62 -3.70
CA THR A 5 -6.23 9.37 -3.59
C THR A 5 -6.05 10.88 -3.79
N GLU A 6 -4.87 11.41 -3.47
CA GLU A 6 -4.50 12.83 -3.69
C GLU A 6 -4.44 13.18 -5.19
N LEU A 7 -3.91 12.27 -6.02
CA LEU A 7 -3.83 12.42 -7.48
C LEU A 7 -5.21 12.49 -8.16
N ILE A 8 -6.24 11.90 -7.55
CA ILE A 8 -7.60 11.91 -8.10
C ILE A 8 -8.20 13.32 -8.02
N TYR A 9 -7.99 14.03 -6.91
CA TYR A 9 -8.47 15.40 -6.74
C TYR A 9 -7.73 16.37 -7.68
N LEU A 10 -6.42 16.23 -7.82
CA LEU A 10 -5.61 17.08 -8.71
C LEU A 10 -5.97 16.90 -10.19
N ARG A 11 -6.42 15.72 -10.60
CA ARG A 11 -6.80 15.43 -11.99
C ARG A 11 -8.23 15.85 -12.36
N TRP A 12 -9.17 15.77 -11.41
CA TRP A 12 -10.60 15.95 -11.69
C TRP A 12 -11.22 17.18 -11.01
N GLY A 13 -10.56 17.82 -10.06
CA GLY A 13 -11.00 19.06 -9.41
C GLY A 13 -12.31 18.91 -8.63
N ALA A 14 -13.12 19.97 -8.58
CA ALA A 14 -14.36 20.03 -7.80
C ALA A 14 -15.38 18.90 -8.06
N PRO A 15 -15.59 18.39 -9.29
CA PRO A 15 -16.43 17.22 -9.54
C PRO A 15 -16.07 15.97 -8.73
N SER A 16 -14.82 15.80 -8.31
CA SER A 16 -14.40 14.66 -7.50
C SER A 16 -15.06 14.62 -6.11
N LEU A 17 -15.57 15.77 -5.62
CA LEU A 17 -16.32 15.86 -4.35
C LEU A 17 -17.62 15.06 -4.37
N LEU A 18 -18.22 14.82 -5.55
CA LEU A 18 -19.45 14.03 -5.70
C LEU A 18 -19.27 12.59 -5.22
N VAL A 19 -18.13 12.00 -5.56
CA VAL A 19 -17.81 10.59 -5.26
C VAL A 19 -16.94 10.43 -4.04
N ALA A 20 -16.49 11.54 -3.44
CA ALA A 20 -15.51 11.53 -2.36
C ALA A 20 -15.96 10.75 -1.12
N LYS A 21 -17.27 10.77 -0.85
CA LYS A 21 -17.90 10.11 0.31
C LYS A 21 -17.99 8.58 0.16
N PHE A 22 -17.85 8.04 -1.05
CA PHE A 22 -17.86 6.60 -1.31
C PHE A 22 -16.47 5.95 -1.15
N ILE A 23 -15.41 6.75 -1.09
CA ILE A 23 -14.03 6.27 -1.00
C ILE A 23 -13.48 6.56 0.39
N PRO A 24 -13.22 5.53 1.23
CA PRO A 24 -12.69 5.72 2.57
C PRO A 24 -11.40 6.57 2.57
N GLY A 25 -11.37 7.61 3.42
CA GLY A 25 -10.22 8.52 3.56
C GLY A 25 -10.09 9.60 2.47
N PHE A 26 -10.82 9.50 1.35
CA PHE A 26 -10.77 10.51 0.29
C PHE A 26 -11.59 11.76 0.65
N ALA A 27 -12.75 11.60 1.28
CA ALA A 27 -13.63 12.70 1.68
C ALA A 27 -12.91 13.77 2.52
N SER A 28 -12.12 13.37 3.52
CA SER A 28 -11.37 14.29 4.38
C SER A 28 -10.28 15.05 3.64
N ILE A 29 -9.63 14.42 2.65
CA ILE A 29 -8.55 15.03 1.88
C ILE A 29 -9.12 15.96 0.80
N ALA A 30 -10.20 15.55 0.15
CA ALA A 30 -10.84 16.31 -0.92
C ALA A 30 -11.37 17.67 -0.42
N SER A 31 -11.99 17.73 0.77
CA SER A 31 -12.45 18.99 1.35
C SER A 31 -11.29 19.95 1.68
N ALA A 32 -10.17 19.43 2.19
CA ALA A 32 -8.98 20.24 2.45
C ALA A 32 -8.33 20.75 1.16
N LEU A 33 -8.18 19.87 0.16
CA LEU A 33 -7.62 20.22 -1.15
C LEU A 33 -8.49 21.21 -1.92
N ALA A 34 -9.82 21.16 -1.75
CA ALA A 34 -10.72 22.14 -2.32
C ALA A 34 -10.39 23.57 -1.87
N GLY A 35 -9.98 23.73 -0.60
CA GLY A 35 -9.52 24.99 -0.05
C GLY A 35 -8.18 25.43 -0.61
N THR A 36 -7.19 24.53 -0.69
CA THR A 36 -5.84 24.86 -1.17
C THR A 36 -5.78 25.16 -2.67
N VAL A 37 -6.63 24.50 -3.47
CA VAL A 37 -6.73 24.71 -4.93
C VAL A 37 -7.61 25.94 -5.27
N GLY A 38 -8.21 26.59 -4.26
CA GLY A 38 -8.98 27.82 -4.47
C GLY A 38 -10.35 27.58 -5.12
N THR A 39 -10.99 26.46 -4.82
CA THR A 39 -12.32 26.15 -5.38
C THR A 39 -13.35 27.18 -4.91
N GLY A 40 -14.14 27.74 -5.84
CA GLY A 40 -15.17 28.73 -5.51
C GLY A 40 -16.17 28.20 -4.48
N ARG A 41 -16.55 29.04 -3.50
CA ARG A 41 -17.43 28.65 -2.38
C ARG A 41 -18.74 27.99 -2.83
N LEU A 42 -19.38 28.52 -3.87
CA LEU A 42 -20.61 27.98 -4.42
C LEU A 42 -20.40 26.65 -5.14
N THR A 43 -19.34 26.55 -5.95
CA THR A 43 -18.95 25.31 -6.64
C THR A 43 -18.67 24.19 -5.65
N PHE A 44 -17.96 24.49 -4.56
CA PHE A 44 -17.72 23.55 -3.47
C PHE A 44 -19.02 23.09 -2.81
N LEU A 45 -19.89 24.02 -2.41
CA LEU A 45 -21.16 23.70 -1.76
C LEU A 45 -22.06 22.82 -2.63
N VAL A 46 -22.14 23.11 -3.93
CA VAL A 46 -22.94 22.33 -4.88
C VAL A 46 -22.40 20.91 -5.01
N TYR A 47 -21.11 20.74 -5.33
CA TYR A 47 -20.56 19.40 -5.56
C TYR A 47 -20.46 18.57 -4.28
N ASP A 48 -20.06 19.15 -3.15
CA ASP A 48 -20.03 18.42 -1.88
C ASP A 48 -21.43 18.06 -1.38
N GLY A 49 -22.38 19.00 -1.50
CA GLY A 49 -23.79 18.81 -1.14
C GLY A 49 -24.46 17.73 -1.97
N LEU A 50 -24.32 17.77 -3.30
CA LEU A 50 -24.83 16.72 -4.19
C LEU A 50 -24.21 15.35 -3.86
N GLY A 51 -22.90 15.31 -3.58
CA GLY A 51 -22.24 14.08 -3.13
C GLY A 51 -22.81 13.56 -1.81
N ALA A 52 -23.13 14.46 -0.87
CA ALA A 52 -23.74 14.09 0.41
C ALA A 52 -25.15 13.52 0.23
N VAL A 53 -25.96 14.16 -0.61
CA VAL A 53 -27.32 13.70 -0.94
C VAL A 53 -27.29 12.34 -1.63
N LEU A 54 -26.39 12.14 -2.60
CA LEU A 54 -26.23 10.84 -3.27
C LEU A 54 -25.79 9.75 -2.29
N TRP A 55 -24.83 10.06 -1.42
CA TRP A 55 -24.33 9.12 -0.44
C TRP A 55 -25.42 8.72 0.58
N ALA A 56 -26.06 9.71 1.23
CA ALA A 56 -27.14 9.45 2.18
C ALA A 56 -28.36 8.79 1.51
N GLY A 57 -28.73 9.27 0.32
CA GLY A 57 -29.83 8.69 -0.46
C GLY A 57 -29.57 7.24 -0.86
N SER A 58 -28.34 6.89 -1.26
CA SER A 58 -27.98 5.52 -1.58
C SER A 58 -28.08 4.60 -0.35
N ALA A 59 -27.63 5.06 0.82
CA ALA A 59 -27.72 4.30 2.07
C ALA A 59 -29.17 4.11 2.52
N ILE A 60 -30.00 5.16 2.41
CA ILE A 60 -31.44 5.09 2.74
C ILE A 60 -32.17 4.16 1.76
N TYR A 61 -31.87 4.24 0.47
CA TYR A 61 -32.49 3.41 -0.56
C TYR A 61 -32.10 1.93 -0.43
N LEU A 62 -30.82 1.62 -0.20
CA LEU A 62 -30.41 0.25 0.12
C LEU A 62 -31.06 -0.20 1.43
N GLY A 63 -31.06 0.64 2.45
CA GLY A 63 -31.69 0.34 3.74
C GLY A 63 -33.17 0.01 3.60
N SER A 64 -33.92 0.73 2.75
CA SER A 64 -35.33 0.44 2.52
C SER A 64 -35.55 -0.85 1.73
N LEU A 65 -34.75 -1.11 0.70
CA LEU A 65 -34.80 -2.36 -0.09
C LEU A 65 -34.47 -3.60 0.76
N PHE A 66 -33.50 -3.49 1.66
CA PHE A 66 -33.03 -4.60 2.49
C PHE A 66 -33.62 -4.62 3.91
N SER A 67 -34.53 -3.69 4.23
CA SER A 67 -35.16 -3.59 5.55
C SER A 67 -35.84 -4.89 5.98
N THR A 68 -36.59 -5.51 5.06
CA THR A 68 -37.25 -6.79 5.28
C THR A 68 -36.25 -7.93 5.48
N ALA A 69 -35.15 -7.94 4.73
CA ALA A 69 -34.10 -8.95 4.90
C ALA A 69 -33.36 -8.82 6.25
N ILE A 70 -33.20 -7.60 6.76
CA ILE A 70 -32.63 -7.36 8.09
C ILE A 70 -33.61 -7.81 9.18
N GLU A 71 -34.90 -7.53 9.04
CA GLU A 71 -35.93 -8.00 9.97
C GLU A 71 -36.03 -9.54 9.98
N ASP A 72 -35.96 -10.19 8.82
CA ASP A 72 -35.95 -11.65 8.72
C ASP A 72 -34.68 -12.25 9.34
N LEU A 73 -33.51 -11.62 9.11
CA LEU A 73 -32.25 -12.02 9.75
C LEU A 73 -32.31 -11.85 11.27
N LEU A 74 -32.88 -10.75 11.77
CA LEU A 74 -33.06 -10.50 13.20
C LEU A 74 -34.01 -11.52 13.83
N ARG A 75 -35.11 -11.87 13.16
CA ARG A 75 -36.05 -12.92 13.61
C ARG A 75 -35.40 -14.30 13.65
N ILE A 76 -34.58 -14.63 12.64
CA ILE A 76 -33.77 -15.85 12.64
C ILE A 76 -32.77 -15.82 13.80
N LEU A 77 -32.13 -14.68 14.07
CA LEU A 77 -31.23 -14.52 15.22
C LEU A 77 -31.96 -14.72 16.56
N GLU A 78 -33.14 -14.14 16.71
CA GLU A 78 -33.99 -14.28 17.90
C GLU A 78 -34.46 -15.73 18.10
N GLN A 79 -34.86 -16.42 17.04
CA GLN A 79 -35.24 -17.84 17.08
C GLN A 79 -34.05 -18.77 17.36
N LEU A 80 -32.87 -18.48 16.82
CA LEU A 80 -31.65 -19.24 17.15
C LEU A 80 -31.17 -19.00 18.58
N GLY A 81 -31.68 -17.96 19.26
CA GLY A 81 -31.35 -17.64 20.64
C GLY A 81 -29.84 -17.58 20.90
N LYS A 82 -29.40 -18.14 22.02
CA LYS A 82 -27.97 -18.17 22.41
C LYS A 82 -27.08 -18.88 21.38
N SER A 83 -27.60 -19.87 20.65
CA SER A 83 -26.85 -20.65 19.67
C SER A 83 -26.45 -19.82 18.44
N GLY A 84 -27.31 -18.89 18.01
CA GLY A 84 -27.02 -17.98 16.90
C GLY A 84 -25.87 -17.03 17.23
N ALA A 85 -25.88 -16.47 18.45
CA ALA A 85 -24.80 -15.62 18.94
C ALA A 85 -23.46 -16.38 19.03
N VAL A 86 -23.47 -17.65 19.48
CA VAL A 86 -22.28 -18.50 19.52
C VAL A 86 -21.75 -18.79 18.12
N LEU A 87 -22.61 -19.08 17.14
CA LEU A 87 -22.19 -19.31 15.76
C LEU A 87 -21.58 -18.05 15.12
N LEU A 88 -22.19 -16.88 15.32
CA LEU A 88 -21.62 -15.61 14.86
C LEU A 88 -20.27 -15.31 15.50
N ALA A 89 -20.17 -15.52 16.82
CA ALA A 89 -18.90 -15.35 17.53
C ALA A 89 -17.84 -16.33 17.01
N ALA A 90 -18.19 -17.60 16.79
CA ALA A 90 -17.29 -18.59 16.22
C ALA A 90 -16.84 -18.23 14.79
N ALA A 91 -17.76 -17.74 13.95
CA ALA A 91 -17.44 -17.26 12.61
C ALA A 91 -16.50 -16.05 12.65
N LEU A 92 -16.75 -15.09 13.54
CA LEU A 92 -15.89 -13.92 13.74
C LEU A 92 -14.50 -14.33 14.24
N VAL A 93 -14.42 -15.21 15.23
CA VAL A 93 -13.14 -15.74 15.75
C VAL A 93 -12.39 -16.49 14.65
N SER A 94 -13.07 -17.34 13.88
CA SER A 94 -12.49 -18.05 12.74
C SER A 94 -11.96 -17.08 11.67
N PHE A 95 -12.73 -16.03 11.36
CA PHE A 95 -12.32 -14.99 10.42
C PHE A 95 -11.09 -14.22 10.92
N ILE A 96 -11.08 -13.80 12.19
CA ILE A 96 -9.94 -13.10 12.81
C ILE A 96 -8.72 -14.02 12.84
N ALA A 97 -8.88 -15.29 13.24
CA ALA A 97 -7.81 -16.27 13.27
C ALA A 97 -7.26 -16.51 11.86
N SER A 98 -8.11 -16.61 10.83
CA SER A 98 -7.71 -16.72 9.43
C SER A 98 -6.92 -15.50 8.97
N LYS A 99 -7.41 -14.28 9.24
CA LYS A 99 -6.71 -13.02 8.92
C LYS A 99 -5.37 -12.89 9.64
N TRP A 100 -5.33 -13.27 10.92
CA TRP A 100 -4.09 -13.29 11.68
C TRP A 100 -3.11 -14.33 11.12
N TRP A 101 -3.59 -15.53 10.79
CA TRP A 101 -2.77 -16.55 10.16
C TRP A 101 -2.23 -16.06 8.82
N GLN A 102 -3.07 -15.47 7.96
CA GLN A 102 -2.64 -14.87 6.69
C GLN A 102 -1.53 -13.83 6.91
N ARG A 103 -1.71 -12.93 7.88
CA ARG A 103 -0.69 -11.93 8.25
C ARG A 103 0.59 -12.56 8.78
N TYR A 104 0.47 -13.56 9.66
CA TYR A 104 1.61 -14.27 10.22
C TYR A 104 2.38 -15.05 9.16
N ARG A 105 1.69 -15.77 8.26
CA ARG A 105 2.31 -16.48 7.13
C ARG A 105 2.97 -15.52 6.16
N PHE A 106 2.34 -14.38 5.87
CA PHE A 106 2.94 -13.34 5.05
C PHE A 106 4.25 -12.88 5.68
N MET A 107 4.24 -12.45 6.95
CA MET A 107 5.45 -12.01 7.67
C MET A 107 6.53 -13.11 7.77
N LYS A 108 6.14 -14.37 8.04
CA LYS A 108 7.07 -15.50 8.11
C LYS A 108 7.69 -15.81 6.75
N SER A 109 6.92 -15.67 5.66
CA SER A 109 7.43 -15.88 4.29
C SER A 109 8.38 -14.79 3.82
N LEU A 110 8.44 -13.65 4.53
CA LEU A 110 9.32 -12.52 4.26
C LEU A 110 10.55 -12.47 5.20
N ARG A 111 10.79 -13.52 6.03
CA ARG A 111 12.05 -13.67 6.78
C ARG A 111 13.20 -14.05 5.82
N MET A 112 13.52 -13.15 4.90
CA MET A 112 14.72 -13.23 4.07
C MET A 112 15.87 -12.56 4.81
N ALA A 113 17.10 -12.93 4.46
CA ALA A 113 18.28 -12.23 4.95
C ALA A 113 18.19 -10.76 4.52
N ARG A 114 18.07 -9.86 5.49
CA ARG A 114 18.05 -8.42 5.26
C ARG A 114 19.48 -7.91 5.32
N ILE A 115 19.77 -6.89 4.53
CA ILE A 115 21.01 -6.11 4.68
C ILE A 115 20.68 -4.84 5.48
N THR A 116 21.55 -4.46 6.40
CA THR A 116 21.42 -3.19 7.13
C THR A 116 21.90 -2.01 6.28
N VAL A 117 21.53 -0.79 6.64
CA VAL A 117 21.97 0.42 5.91
C VAL A 117 23.47 0.62 6.05
N GLU A 118 24.01 0.27 7.22
CA GLU A 118 25.44 0.32 7.54
C GLU A 118 26.23 -0.68 6.69
N GLU A 119 25.74 -1.92 6.59
CA GLU A 119 26.35 -2.95 5.74
C GLU A 119 26.33 -2.55 4.26
N LEU A 120 25.19 -2.04 3.76
CA LEU A 120 25.10 -1.59 2.37
C LEU A 120 26.09 -0.44 2.09
N ASN A 121 26.16 0.55 2.98
CA ASN A 121 27.09 1.65 2.83
C ASN A 121 28.56 1.18 2.88
N ALA A 122 28.88 0.24 3.77
CA ALA A 122 30.22 -0.37 3.83
C ALA A 122 30.59 -1.11 2.53
N LEU A 123 29.64 -1.83 1.91
CA LEU A 123 29.87 -2.49 0.63
C LEU A 123 30.18 -1.48 -0.48
N LEU A 124 29.41 -0.39 -0.54
CA LEU A 124 29.63 0.68 -1.53
C LEU A 124 30.99 1.37 -1.32
N GLN A 125 31.39 1.62 -0.06
CA GLN A 125 32.70 2.19 0.27
C GLN A 125 33.87 1.26 -0.06
N GLN A 126 33.65 -0.06 -0.02
CA GLN A 126 34.64 -1.07 -0.42
C GLN A 126 34.75 -1.23 -1.95
N GLY A 127 34.01 -0.45 -2.73
CA GLY A 127 34.01 -0.53 -4.19
C GLY A 127 33.26 -1.74 -4.74
N ARG A 128 32.47 -2.45 -3.91
CA ARG A 128 31.57 -3.49 -4.40
C ARG A 128 30.34 -2.83 -5.01
N ALA A 129 29.94 -3.28 -6.20
CA ALA A 129 28.80 -2.75 -6.93
C ALA A 129 27.66 -3.77 -6.96
N PRO A 130 26.88 -3.94 -5.87
CA PRO A 130 25.66 -4.72 -5.92
C PRO A 130 24.62 -4.03 -6.81
N LEU A 131 23.72 -4.82 -7.40
CA LEU A 131 22.57 -4.25 -8.11
C LEU A 131 21.57 -3.72 -7.08
N ILE A 132 21.40 -2.41 -7.01
CA ILE A 132 20.43 -1.78 -6.11
C ILE A 132 19.14 -1.51 -6.89
N VAL A 133 18.02 -2.06 -6.45
CA VAL A 133 16.71 -1.97 -7.12
C VAL A 133 15.74 -1.15 -6.28
N ASP A 134 15.27 -0.03 -6.85
CA ASP A 134 14.22 0.80 -6.25
C ASP A 134 12.82 0.32 -6.68
N VAL A 135 12.08 -0.29 -5.75
CA VAL A 135 10.71 -0.77 -6.03
C VAL A 135 9.63 0.19 -5.52
N ARG A 136 9.98 1.46 -5.26
CA ARG A 136 9.00 2.52 -4.98
C ARG A 136 8.20 2.86 -6.24
N PRO A 137 7.00 3.46 -6.11
CA PRO A 137 6.25 3.96 -7.27
C PRO A 137 7.03 5.03 -8.04
N SER A 138 6.81 5.13 -9.36
CA SER A 138 7.52 6.03 -10.29
C SER A 138 7.64 7.49 -9.83
N LEU A 139 6.59 8.05 -9.24
CA LEU A 139 6.60 9.42 -8.73
C LEU A 139 7.52 9.62 -7.51
N SER A 140 7.81 8.55 -6.76
CA SER A 140 8.74 8.57 -5.63
C SER A 140 10.16 8.18 -6.03
N GLN A 141 10.31 7.58 -7.22
CA GLN A 141 11.61 7.32 -7.80
C GLN A 141 12.26 8.62 -8.28
N GLN A 142 11.52 9.65 -8.67
CA GLN A 142 12.06 10.97 -9.07
C GLN A 142 12.58 11.85 -7.91
N LEU A 143 12.67 11.29 -6.70
CA LEU A 143 13.19 11.95 -5.51
C LEU A 143 14.54 11.33 -5.14
N ASP A 144 15.05 11.68 -3.96
CA ASP A 144 16.20 11.06 -3.31
C ASP A 144 16.19 9.52 -3.45
N ARG A 145 17.22 9.01 -4.11
CA ARG A 145 17.51 7.61 -4.38
C ARG A 145 18.83 7.21 -3.76
N ILE A 146 18.97 5.92 -3.44
CA ILE A 146 20.28 5.36 -3.10
C ILE A 146 21.17 5.46 -4.34
N PRO A 147 22.44 5.90 -4.22
CA PRO A 147 23.33 6.05 -5.36
C PRO A 147 23.47 4.78 -6.19
N GLY A 148 23.36 4.89 -7.51
CA GLY A 148 23.42 3.74 -8.43
C GLY A 148 22.18 2.84 -8.41
N ALA A 149 21.09 3.24 -7.75
CA ALA A 149 19.84 2.50 -7.76
C ALA A 149 19.16 2.54 -9.13
N VAL A 150 18.87 1.36 -9.68
CA VAL A 150 18.10 1.22 -10.91
C VAL A 150 16.61 1.10 -10.62
N VAL A 151 15.83 1.78 -11.45
CA VAL A 151 14.38 1.63 -11.51
C VAL A 151 14.10 0.51 -12.49
N LEU A 152 13.76 -0.67 -11.99
CA LEU A 152 13.37 -1.80 -12.82
C LEU A 152 11.97 -2.26 -12.44
N SER A 153 11.11 -2.42 -13.45
CA SER A 153 9.87 -3.16 -13.25
C SER A 153 10.23 -4.59 -12.96
N VAL A 154 9.57 -5.18 -11.96
CA VAL A 154 9.78 -6.57 -11.59
C VAL A 154 9.43 -7.51 -12.76
N ASP A 155 8.67 -7.05 -13.74
CA ASP A 155 8.35 -7.82 -14.94
C ASP A 155 9.43 -7.73 -16.03
N ASP A 156 10.24 -6.68 -16.02
CA ASP A 156 11.29 -6.44 -17.02
C ASP A 156 12.63 -7.11 -16.64
N LEU A 157 12.82 -7.48 -15.36
CA LEU A 157 13.99 -8.23 -14.89
C LEU A 157 14.01 -9.65 -15.49
N THR A 158 14.76 -9.82 -16.57
CA THR A 158 14.99 -11.13 -17.19
C THR A 158 16.28 -11.74 -16.68
N GLY A 159 16.34 -13.08 -16.61
CA GLY A 159 17.55 -13.79 -16.15
C GLY A 159 18.82 -13.51 -16.99
N LYS A 160 18.70 -12.82 -18.13
CA LYS A 160 19.81 -12.41 -19.00
C LYS A 160 20.55 -11.16 -18.51
N ASP A 161 19.94 -10.31 -17.68
CA ASP A 161 20.59 -9.11 -17.16
C ASP A 161 21.66 -9.41 -16.07
N ILE A 162 21.93 -10.71 -15.83
CA ILE A 162 22.71 -11.24 -14.71
C ILE A 162 24.16 -11.56 -15.11
N GLU A 163 24.43 -11.85 -16.38
CA GLU A 163 25.78 -12.21 -16.85
C GLU A 163 26.78 -11.06 -16.70
N ASP A 164 26.29 -9.81 -16.64
CA ASP A 164 27.11 -8.60 -16.51
C ASP A 164 27.27 -8.09 -15.07
N LEU A 165 26.62 -8.71 -14.07
CA LEU A 165 26.69 -8.27 -12.67
C LEU A 165 27.85 -8.94 -11.93
N VAL A 166 28.91 -8.17 -11.71
CA VAL A 166 30.23 -8.58 -11.17
C VAL A 166 30.18 -9.32 -9.81
N ASP A 167 29.05 -9.32 -9.11
CA ASP A 167 28.92 -10.08 -7.85
C ASP A 167 27.52 -10.71 -7.65
N GLY A 168 26.63 -10.71 -8.65
CA GLY A 168 25.32 -11.38 -8.59
C GLY A 168 24.43 -11.07 -7.36
N GLU A 169 24.73 -10.02 -6.60
CA GLU A 169 24.01 -9.62 -5.39
C GLU A 169 23.04 -8.49 -5.71
N VAL A 170 21.78 -8.68 -5.33
CA VAL A 170 20.68 -7.76 -5.60
C VAL A 170 20.12 -7.25 -4.28
N ILE A 171 20.20 -5.94 -4.09
CA ILE A 171 19.66 -5.26 -2.93
C ILE A 171 18.38 -4.55 -3.33
N VAL A 172 17.27 -4.88 -2.68
CA VAL A 172 15.96 -4.33 -3.01
C VAL A 172 15.49 -3.43 -1.88
N TYR A 173 15.06 -2.20 -2.18
CA TYR A 173 14.53 -1.29 -1.16
C TYR A 173 13.18 -0.69 -1.55
N CYS A 174 12.40 -0.32 -0.54
CA CYS A 174 11.12 0.35 -0.70
C CYS A 174 10.90 1.38 0.40
N ALA A 175 9.73 2.04 0.40
CA ALA A 175 9.30 2.96 1.46
C ALA A 175 8.13 2.42 2.30
N CYS A 176 7.83 1.12 2.20
CA CYS A 176 6.70 0.50 2.89
C CYS A 176 7.07 0.02 4.30
N PRO A 177 6.11 -0.01 5.25
CA PRO A 177 6.35 -0.59 6.57
C PRO A 177 6.77 -2.06 6.46
N ASN A 178 7.72 -2.47 7.32
CA ASN A 178 8.30 -3.83 7.34
C ASN A 178 8.87 -4.30 6.00
N GLU A 179 9.26 -3.37 5.13
CA GLU A 179 9.86 -3.65 3.82
C GLU A 179 8.99 -4.58 2.94
N ALA A 180 7.67 -4.57 3.13
CA ALA A 180 6.77 -5.57 2.56
C ALA A 180 6.89 -5.67 1.04
N SER A 181 6.94 -4.53 0.33
CA SER A 181 7.09 -4.51 -1.13
C SER A 181 8.45 -5.02 -1.57
N ALA A 182 9.54 -4.59 -0.92
CA ALA A 182 10.88 -5.05 -1.22
C ALA A 182 11.01 -6.57 -1.01
N ALA A 183 10.41 -7.11 0.05
CA ALA A 183 10.45 -8.53 0.34
C ALA A 183 9.59 -9.37 -0.66
N VAL A 184 8.48 -8.84 -1.16
CA VAL A 184 7.71 -9.50 -2.24
C VAL A 184 8.54 -9.55 -3.53
N VAL A 185 9.17 -8.44 -3.91
CA VAL A 185 10.01 -8.39 -5.12
C VAL A 185 11.22 -9.30 -4.99
N ALA A 186 11.91 -9.26 -3.85
CA ALA A 186 13.06 -10.12 -3.63
C ALA A 186 12.70 -11.61 -3.69
N LYS A 187 11.53 -12.02 -3.16
CA LYS A 187 11.04 -13.39 -3.33
C LYS A 187 10.78 -13.77 -4.80
N LYS A 188 10.19 -12.85 -5.58
CA LYS A 188 9.95 -13.06 -7.02
C LYS A 188 11.26 -13.18 -7.80
N LEU A 189 12.28 -12.41 -7.43
CA LEU A 189 13.64 -12.55 -7.99
C LEU A 189 14.25 -13.90 -7.63
N MET A 190 14.18 -14.33 -6.37
CA MET A 190 14.68 -15.66 -5.98
C MET A 190 14.00 -16.80 -6.76
N GLN A 191 12.70 -16.69 -7.03
CA GLN A 191 11.96 -17.66 -7.85
C GLN A 191 12.39 -17.67 -9.32
N ARG A 192 13.00 -16.60 -9.82
CA ARG A 192 13.55 -16.48 -11.18
C ARG A 192 15.02 -16.91 -11.28
N GLY A 193 15.62 -17.40 -10.19
CA GLY A 193 16.99 -17.93 -10.19
C GLY A 193 18.04 -17.00 -9.57
N TYR A 194 17.65 -15.83 -9.05
CA TYR A 194 18.58 -14.96 -8.33
C TYR A 194 18.92 -15.56 -6.96
N THR A 195 20.20 -15.78 -6.68
CA THR A 195 20.62 -16.52 -5.47
C THR A 195 20.92 -15.62 -4.28
N ARG A 196 21.38 -14.38 -4.51
CA ARG A 196 21.76 -13.41 -3.47
C ARG A 196 20.87 -12.17 -3.52
N VAL A 197 19.63 -12.29 -3.04
CA VAL A 197 18.69 -11.16 -2.98
C VAL A 197 18.39 -10.78 -1.54
N ARG A 198 18.68 -9.54 -1.15
CA ARG A 198 18.52 -9.05 0.23
C ARG A 198 17.71 -7.75 0.27
N PRO A 199 16.57 -7.70 0.98
CA PRO A 199 15.87 -6.46 1.23
C PRO A 199 16.68 -5.53 2.16
N LEU A 200 16.71 -4.23 1.87
CA LEU A 200 17.31 -3.23 2.74
C LEU A 200 16.43 -2.97 3.97
N ALA A 201 16.94 -3.25 5.16
CA ALA A 201 16.24 -3.00 6.42
C ALA A 201 15.96 -1.49 6.61
N GLY A 202 14.71 -1.15 6.93
CA GLY A 202 14.26 0.23 7.09
C GLY A 202 14.09 1.02 5.78
N GLY A 203 14.50 0.45 4.64
CA GLY A 203 14.32 1.03 3.32
C GLY A 203 15.01 2.39 3.14
N ILE A 204 14.48 3.23 2.24
CA ILE A 204 15.07 4.55 1.93
C ILE A 204 15.05 5.50 3.14
N ALA A 205 14.07 5.38 4.03
CA ALA A 205 13.95 6.25 5.19
C ALA A 205 15.11 6.03 6.18
N ALA A 206 15.50 4.77 6.41
CA ALA A 206 16.65 4.45 7.25
C ALA A 206 17.98 4.91 6.60
N TRP A 207 18.10 4.80 5.28
CA TRP A 207 19.27 5.29 4.54
C TRP A 207 19.49 6.79 4.74
N ILE A 208 18.41 7.58 4.57
CA ILE A 208 18.44 9.03 4.77
C ILE A 208 18.67 9.37 6.25
N ALA A 209 18.01 8.67 7.18
CA ALA A 209 18.19 8.90 8.61
C ALA A 209 19.62 8.63 9.10
N ALA A 210 20.33 7.69 8.46
CA ALA A 210 21.75 7.42 8.71
C ALA A 210 22.69 8.49 8.12
N GLY A 211 22.17 9.46 7.36
CA GLY A 211 22.94 10.56 6.79
C GLY A 211 23.77 10.16 5.56
N TYR A 212 23.45 9.04 4.91
CA TYR A 212 24.14 8.60 3.71
C TYR A 212 23.72 9.40 2.47
N GLY A 213 24.65 9.54 1.52
CA GLY A 213 24.42 10.30 0.29
C GLY A 213 23.27 9.73 -0.52
N VAL A 214 22.52 10.62 -1.17
CA VAL A 214 21.40 10.28 -2.07
C VAL A 214 21.58 10.97 -3.41
N GLU A 215 21.09 10.34 -4.47
CA GLU A 215 21.03 10.90 -5.83
C GLU A 215 19.62 11.45 -6.09
N SER A 216 19.56 12.61 -6.75
CA SER A 216 18.32 13.29 -7.16
C SER A 216 17.95 12.96 -8.61
#